data_AF-A0A4P7RNH3-F1
#
_entry.id   AF-A0A4P7RNH3-F1
#
_cell.length_a   1.000
_cell.length_b   1.000
_cell.length_c   1.000
_cell.angle_alpha   90.00
_cell.angle_beta   90.00
_cell.angle_gamma   90.00
#
_symmetry.space_group_name_H-M   'P 1'
#
loop_
_entity.id
_entity.type
_entity.pdbx_description
1 polymer ?
#
loop_
_entity_poly.entity_id
_entity_poly.type
_entity_poly.pdbx_seq_one_letter_code
_entity_poly.pdbx_strand_id
1 'polypeptide(L)'
;MISKAASNAVVLVSRATLAVLIFDGFLCGVLSVFFLPAYLGPVPFPVSALLAGIANVMLLYAARKVAERPLAIASPLIAWGVAVLVCMFGGPGGDVLLLSDWRTALLLVAGIAPAGVLLFTWRLTALTSGPHGSRPPAAHPRSSS
;
A
#
# COMPACT_ATOMS: atom_id res chain seq x y z
N MET A 1 -31.90 -11.38 15.02
CA MET A 1 -30.69 -12.23 15.02
C MET A 1 -29.93 -12.18 13.68
N ILE A 2 -30.63 -12.20 12.53
CA ILE A 2 -30.04 -12.23 11.18
C ILE A 2 -29.10 -11.04 10.87
N SER A 3 -29.45 -9.83 11.30
CA SER A 3 -28.63 -8.61 11.11
C SER A 3 -27.25 -8.67 11.77
N LYS A 4 -27.13 -9.31 12.95
CA LYS A 4 -25.85 -9.43 13.67
C LYS A 4 -24.92 -10.43 12.99
N ALA A 5 -25.47 -11.54 12.47
CA ALA A 5 -24.72 -12.53 11.72
C ALA A 5 -24.20 -11.96 10.39
N ALA A 6 -25.03 -11.20 9.66
CA ALA A 6 -24.62 -10.54 8.42
C ALA A 6 -23.52 -9.49 8.66
N SER A 7 -23.65 -8.68 9.72
CA SER A 7 -22.62 -7.70 10.09
C SER A 7 -21.28 -8.37 10.44
N ASN A 8 -21.31 -9.46 11.20
CA ASN A 8 -20.10 -10.22 11.53
C ASN A 8 -19.43 -10.83 10.30
N ALA A 9 -20.22 -11.33 9.34
CA ALA A 9 -19.70 -11.89 8.09
C ALA A 9 -18.97 -10.83 7.25
N VAL A 10 -19.56 -9.63 7.11
CA VAL A 10 -18.92 -8.51 6.39
C VAL A 10 -17.59 -8.11 7.05
N VAL A 11 -17.59 -7.99 8.38
CA VAL A 11 -16.36 -7.67 9.14
C VAL A 11 -15.30 -8.77 8.96
N LEU A 12 -15.70 -10.04 8.96
CA LEU A 12 -14.79 -11.16 8.78
C LEU A 12 -14.18 -11.17 7.37
N VAL A 13 -14.99 -10.91 6.35
CA VAL A 13 -14.53 -10.78 4.96
C VAL A 13 -13.53 -9.63 4.82
N SER A 14 -13.84 -8.43 5.33
CA SER A 14 -12.91 -7.30 5.27
C SER A 14 -11.58 -7.61 5.95
N ARG A 15 -11.61 -8.26 7.12
CA ARG A 15 -10.39 -8.67 7.85
C ARG A 15 -9.59 -9.73 7.09
N ALA A 16 -10.27 -10.73 6.52
CA ALA A 16 -9.63 -11.78 5.73
C ALA A 16 -8.98 -11.22 4.47
N THR A 17 -9.69 -10.35 3.73
CA THR A 17 -9.14 -9.66 2.56
C THR A 17 -7.90 -8.86 2.93
N LEU A 18 -7.95 -8.09 4.02
CA LEU A 18 -6.80 -7.32 4.50
C LEU A 18 -5.61 -8.23 4.84
N ALA A 19 -5.85 -9.36 5.54
CA ALA A 19 -4.81 -10.33 5.85
C ALA A 19 -4.17 -10.92 4.59
N VAL A 20 -4.98 -11.25 3.57
CA VAL A 20 -4.49 -11.71 2.26
C VAL A 20 -3.65 -10.64 1.58
N LEU A 21 -4.07 -9.37 1.58
CA LEU A 21 -3.28 -8.28 1.01
C LEU A 21 -1.94 -8.07 1.73
N ILE A 22 -1.90 -8.20 3.06
CA ILE A 22 -0.65 -8.14 3.83
C ILE A 22 0.28 -9.28 3.40
N PHE A 23 -0.24 -10.50 3.33
CA PHE A 23 0.53 -11.67 2.92
C PHE A 23 1.04 -11.54 1.48
N ASP A 24 0.20 -11.05 0.56
CA ASP A 24 0.55 -10.82 -0.84
C ASP A 24 1.62 -9.72 -0.97
N GLY A 25 1.52 -8.63 -0.20
CA GLY A 25 2.56 -7.60 -0.12
C GLY A 25 3.89 -8.16 0.38
N PHE A 26 3.87 -9.02 1.41
CA PHE A 26 5.06 -9.71 1.90
C PHE A 26 5.66 -10.62 0.82
N LEU A 27 4.85 -11.47 0.18
CA LEU A 27 5.30 -12.36 -0.90
C LEU A 27 5.89 -11.58 -2.07
N CYS A 28 5.24 -10.49 -2.47
CA CYS A 28 5.72 -9.60 -3.51
C CYS A 28 7.09 -9.01 -3.14
N GLY A 29 7.32 -8.64 -1.87
CA GLY A 29 8.62 -8.17 -1.39
C GLY A 29 9.72 -9.22 -1.48
N VAL A 30 9.41 -10.46 -1.08
CA VAL A 30 10.34 -11.60 -1.21
C VAL A 30 10.68 -11.86 -2.68
N LEU A 31 9.67 -11.96 -3.56
CA LEU A 31 9.86 -12.17 -5.00
C LEU A 31 10.66 -11.03 -5.64
N SER A 32 10.43 -9.79 -5.20
CA SER A 32 11.13 -8.61 -5.71
C SER A 32 12.63 -8.69 -5.50
N VAL A 33 13.05 -9.12 -4.30
CA VAL A 33 14.46 -9.32 -3.97
C VAL A 33 15.03 -10.55 -4.69
N PHE A 34 14.26 -11.63 -4.79
CA PHE A 34 14.71 -12.86 -5.45
C PHE A 34 14.90 -12.70 -6.97
N PHE A 35 14.06 -11.90 -7.62
CA PHE A 35 14.16 -11.57 -9.05
C PHE A 35 15.02 -10.34 -9.33
N LEU A 36 15.59 -9.70 -8.31
CA LEU A 36 16.51 -8.59 -8.49
C LEU A 36 17.75 -8.91 -9.35
N PRO A 37 18.38 -10.11 -9.25
CA PRO A 37 19.49 -10.50 -10.12
C PRO A 37 19.01 -11.07 -11.47
N ALA A 38 17.80 -10.73 -11.94
CA ALA A 38 17.35 -11.15 -13.27
C ALA A 38 18.18 -10.47 -14.38
N TYR A 39 18.84 -11.29 -15.19
CA TYR A 39 19.63 -10.84 -16.33
C TYR A 39 18.85 -11.08 -17.64
N LEU A 40 18.80 -10.07 -18.51
CA LEU A 40 18.45 -10.26 -19.92
C LEU A 40 19.76 -10.27 -20.72
N GLY A 41 20.31 -11.47 -20.93
CA GLY A 41 21.64 -11.62 -21.51
C GLY A 41 22.73 -11.09 -20.56
N PRO A 42 23.65 -10.22 -20.99
CA PRO A 42 24.69 -9.66 -20.12
C PRO A 42 24.22 -8.44 -19.30
N VAL A 43 23.03 -7.89 -19.58
CA VAL A 43 22.56 -6.66 -18.94
C VAL A 43 21.60 -6.99 -17.79
N PRO A 44 21.85 -6.46 -16.58
CA PRO A 44 20.90 -6.58 -15.49
C PRO A 44 19.62 -5.80 -15.81
N PHE A 45 18.48 -6.48 -15.76
CA PHE A 45 17.21 -5.86 -16.11
C PHE A 45 16.30 -5.85 -14.88
N PRO A 46 16.16 -4.70 -14.18
CA PRO A 46 15.45 -4.60 -12.91
C PRO A 46 13.92 -4.61 -13.08
N VAL A 47 13.38 -5.62 -13.74
CA VAL A 47 11.92 -5.79 -13.97
C VAL A 47 11.18 -5.89 -12.64
N SER A 48 11.79 -6.52 -11.65
CA SER A 48 11.21 -6.67 -10.31
C SER A 48 10.94 -5.33 -9.64
N ALA A 49 11.75 -4.30 -9.87
CA ALA A 49 11.51 -2.96 -9.30
C ALA A 49 10.25 -2.31 -9.89
N LEU A 50 10.03 -2.46 -11.20
CA LEU A 50 8.85 -1.92 -11.87
C LEU A 50 7.59 -2.70 -11.48
N LEU A 51 7.67 -4.03 -11.44
CA LEU A 51 6.59 -4.90 -11.00
C LEU A 51 6.22 -4.65 -9.53
N ALA A 52 7.21 -4.46 -8.65
CA ALA A 52 6.99 -4.11 -7.25
C ALA A 52 6.23 -2.79 -7.12
N GLY A 53 6.61 -1.76 -7.88
CA GLY A 53 5.90 -0.48 -7.91
C GLY A 53 4.43 -0.65 -8.33
N ILE A 54 4.17 -1.39 -9.41
CA ILE A 54 2.80 -1.64 -9.89
C ILE A 54 1.98 -2.44 -8.86
N ALA A 55 2.56 -3.50 -8.31
CA ALA A 55 1.92 -4.34 -7.30
C ALA A 55 1.58 -3.55 -6.03
N ASN A 56 2.52 -2.75 -5.52
CA ASN A 56 2.31 -1.90 -4.34
C ASN A 56 1.19 -0.88 -4.56
N VAL A 57 1.09 -0.29 -5.76
CA VAL A 57 -0.01 0.61 -6.12
C VAL A 57 -1.36 -0.14 -6.14
N MET A 58 -1.42 -1.31 -6.78
CA MET A 58 -2.65 -2.11 -6.82
C MET A 58 -3.08 -2.56 -5.43
N LEU A 59 -2.14 -3.00 -4.57
CA LEU A 59 -2.39 -3.38 -3.18
C LEU A 59 -2.96 -2.23 -2.37
N LEU A 60 -2.44 -1.01 -2.52
CA LEU A 60 -2.97 0.19 -1.87
C LEU A 60 -4.42 0.49 -2.29
N TYR A 61 -4.71 0.40 -3.60
CA TYR A 61 -6.07 0.58 -4.10
C TYR A 61 -7.03 -0.47 -3.56
N ALA A 62 -6.60 -1.73 -3.50
CA ALA A 62 -7.39 -2.82 -2.95
C ALA A 62 -7.61 -2.64 -1.43
N ALA A 63 -6.58 -2.27 -0.67
CA ALA A 63 -6.66 -2.04 0.77
C ALA A 63 -7.61 -0.88 1.12
N ARG A 64 -7.61 0.18 0.30
CA ARG A 64 -8.53 1.32 0.45
C ARG A 64 -10.01 0.94 0.28
N LYS A 65 -10.33 -0.13 -0.46
CA LYS A 65 -11.71 -0.62 -0.62
C LYS A 65 -12.24 -1.33 0.63
N VAL A 66 -11.35 -1.82 1.50
CA VAL A 66 -11.72 -2.65 2.66
C VAL A 66 -11.34 -2.04 4.01
N ALA A 67 -10.53 -0.98 4.02
CA ALA A 67 -10.05 -0.33 5.22
C ALA A 67 -10.24 1.19 5.18
N GLU A 68 -10.72 1.76 6.28
CA GLU A 68 -10.88 3.22 6.43
C GLU A 68 -9.69 3.87 7.14
N ARG A 69 -8.97 3.11 7.97
CA ARG A 69 -7.82 3.63 8.73
C ARG A 69 -6.60 3.74 7.80
N PRO A 70 -5.90 4.89 7.78
CA PRO A 70 -4.74 5.08 6.89
C PRO A 70 -3.61 4.06 7.13
N LEU A 71 -3.38 3.65 8.38
CA LEU A 71 -2.41 2.61 8.71
C LEU A 71 -2.80 1.23 8.17
N ALA A 72 -4.09 0.92 8.14
CA ALA A 72 -4.60 -0.34 7.61
C ALA A 72 -4.54 -0.37 6.07
N ILE A 73 -4.64 0.78 5.41
CA ILE A 73 -4.43 0.91 3.96
C ILE A 73 -2.95 0.73 3.60
N ALA A 74 -2.05 1.22 4.46
CA ALA A 74 -0.60 1.10 4.26
C ALA A 74 -0.02 -0.27 4.65
N SER A 75 -0.79 -1.16 5.31
CA SER A 75 -0.26 -2.42 5.83
C SER A 75 0.37 -3.35 4.77
N PRO A 76 -0.14 -3.47 3.53
CA PRO A 76 0.51 -4.30 2.50
C PRO A 76 1.88 -3.75 2.09
N LEU A 77 2.00 -2.41 2.01
CA LEU A 77 3.23 -1.72 1.68
C LEU A 77 4.27 -1.89 2.80
N ILE A 78 3.83 -1.84 4.06
CA ILE A 78 4.68 -2.12 5.22
C ILE A 78 5.16 -3.57 5.17
N ALA A 79 4.27 -4.52 4.86
CA ALA A 79 4.62 -5.93 4.75
C ALA A 79 5.65 -6.19 3.64
N TRP A 80 5.51 -5.54 2.49
CA TRP A 80 6.50 -5.54 1.42
C TRP A 80 7.86 -5.00 1.91
N GLY A 81 7.86 -3.85 2.59
CA GLY A 81 9.10 -3.25 3.12
C GLY A 81 9.78 -4.15 4.15
N VAL A 82 9.02 -4.79 5.04
CA VAL A 82 9.53 -5.77 6.00
C VAL A 82 10.12 -6.98 5.29
N ALA A 83 9.44 -7.53 4.27
CA ALA A 83 9.98 -8.64 3.49
C ALA A 83 11.32 -8.28 2.84
N VAL A 84 11.39 -7.11 2.20
CA VAL A 84 12.63 -6.61 1.59
C VAL A 84 13.72 -6.50 2.65
N LEU A 85 13.44 -5.86 3.80
CA LEU A 85 14.43 -5.71 4.88
C LEU A 85 14.88 -7.06 5.44
N VAL A 86 13.98 -8.00 5.68
CA VAL A 86 14.33 -9.35 6.16
C VAL A 86 15.22 -10.06 5.15
N CYS A 87 14.91 -9.99 3.85
CA CYS A 87 15.76 -10.56 2.81
C CYS A 87 17.11 -9.84 2.67
N MET A 88 17.16 -8.54 2.96
CA MET A 88 18.38 -7.72 2.90
C MET A 88 19.34 -7.97 4.07
N PHE A 89 18.81 -8.17 5.28
CA PHE A 89 19.61 -8.43 6.49
C PHE A 89 19.83 -9.92 6.75
N GLY A 90 18.94 -10.77 6.24
CA GLY A 90 18.98 -12.23 6.39
C GLY A 90 19.35 -12.98 5.11
N GLY A 91 19.87 -12.31 4.09
CA GLY A 91 20.26 -12.94 2.83
C GLY A 91 21.27 -14.08 3.04
N PRO A 92 21.19 -15.20 2.29
CA PRO A 92 21.92 -16.45 2.55
C PRO A 92 23.46 -16.35 2.47
N GLY A 93 24.02 -15.18 2.14
CA GLY A 93 25.45 -14.89 2.16
C GLY A 93 25.92 -13.96 3.29
N GLY A 94 25.02 -13.42 4.12
CA GLY A 94 25.35 -12.43 5.16
C GLY A 94 25.69 -11.03 4.62
N ASP A 95 25.57 -10.82 3.30
CA ASP A 95 25.90 -9.55 2.65
C ASP A 95 24.75 -8.54 2.75
N VAL A 96 25.09 -7.30 3.13
CA VAL A 96 24.15 -6.17 3.14
C VAL A 96 23.98 -5.66 1.70
N LEU A 97 23.05 -6.27 0.97
CA LEU A 97 22.72 -5.89 -0.42
C LEU A 97 22.24 -4.42 -0.56
N LEU A 98 21.81 -3.79 0.54
CA LEU A 98 21.20 -2.45 0.56
C LEU A 98 22.19 -1.33 0.24
N LEU A 99 23.49 -1.50 0.57
CA LEU A 99 24.52 -0.50 0.29
C LEU A 99 25.46 -0.86 -0.86
N SER A 100 25.50 -2.13 -1.29
CA SER A 100 26.48 -2.58 -2.27
C SER A 100 25.99 -2.54 -3.73
N ASP A 101 24.69 -2.36 -3.98
CA ASP A 101 24.13 -2.44 -5.33
C ASP A 101 23.13 -1.30 -5.61
N TRP A 102 23.31 -0.59 -6.72
CA TRP A 102 22.38 0.47 -7.15
C TRP A 102 20.98 -0.08 -7.48
N ARG A 103 20.87 -1.38 -7.77
CA ARG A 103 19.60 -2.07 -8.07
C ARG A 103 18.67 -2.14 -6.88
N THR A 104 19.22 -2.29 -5.67
CA THR A 104 18.42 -2.38 -4.44
C THR A 104 17.90 -1.01 -4.04
N ALA A 105 18.68 0.05 -4.26
CA ALA A 105 18.22 1.42 -4.17
C ALA A 105 17.08 1.70 -5.17
N LEU A 106 17.21 1.24 -6.42
CA LEU A 106 16.14 1.36 -7.42
C LEU A 106 14.87 0.61 -7.05
N LEU A 107 14.99 -0.60 -6.49
CA LEU A 107 13.84 -1.37 -6.00
C LEU A 107 13.12 -0.64 -4.87
N LEU A 108 13.87 -0.08 -3.92
CA LEU A 108 13.31 0.70 -2.82
C LEU A 108 12.62 1.96 -3.33
N VAL A 109 13.27 2.71 -4.22
CA VAL A 109 12.69 3.93 -4.80
C VAL A 109 11.46 3.60 -5.63
N ALA A 110 11.53 2.61 -6.54
CA ALA A 110 10.41 2.25 -7.41
C ALA A 110 9.25 1.59 -6.64
N GLY A 111 9.55 0.82 -5.59
CA GLY A 111 8.54 0.19 -4.75
C GLY A 111 7.85 1.16 -3.79
N ILE A 112 8.58 2.15 -3.25
CA ILE A 112 8.06 3.10 -2.25
C ILE A 112 7.53 4.37 -2.89
N ALA A 113 8.22 4.97 -3.87
CA ALA A 113 7.88 6.30 -4.38
C ALA A 113 6.43 6.41 -4.91
N PRO A 114 5.95 5.55 -5.84
CA PRO A 114 4.59 5.68 -6.36
C PRO A 114 3.52 5.42 -5.29
N ALA A 115 3.70 4.39 -4.45
CA ALA A 115 2.76 4.05 -3.39
C ALA A 115 2.74 5.11 -2.26
N GLY A 116 3.92 5.63 -1.91
CA GLY A 116 4.09 6.69 -0.91
C GLY A 116 3.48 8.01 -1.36
N VAL A 117 3.67 8.41 -2.62
CA VAL A 117 3.03 9.62 -3.19
C VAL A 117 1.51 9.49 -3.18
N LEU A 118 0.95 8.32 -3.51
CA LEU A 118 -0.49 8.08 -3.44
C LEU A 118 -1.03 8.20 -2.01
N LEU A 119 -0.39 7.53 -1.05
CA LEU A 119 -0.77 7.62 0.37
C LEU A 119 -0.71 9.06 0.88
N PHE A 120 0.36 9.78 0.54
CA PHE A 120 0.55 11.17 0.93
C PHE A 120 -0.52 12.08 0.31
N THR A 121 -0.80 11.94 -0.99
CA THR A 121 -1.85 12.70 -1.69
C THR A 121 -3.21 12.49 -1.04
N TRP A 122 -3.56 11.25 -0.71
CA TRP A 122 -4.82 10.95 -0.02
C TRP A 122 -4.88 11.53 1.40
N ARG A 123 -3.75 11.55 2.11
CA ARG A 123 -3.63 12.17 3.43
C ARG A 123 -3.85 13.68 3.33
N LEU A 124 -3.28 14.32 2.31
CA LEU A 124 -3.44 15.75 2.06
C LEU A 124 -4.89 16.10 1.76
N THR A 125 -5.56 15.36 0.86
CA THR A 125 -6.98 15.57 0.55
C THR A 125 -7.87 15.43 1.79
N ALA A 126 -7.57 14.48 2.68
CA ALA A 126 -8.32 14.31 3.92
C ALA A 126 -8.16 15.51 4.89
N LEU A 127 -7.00 16.18 4.88
CA LEU A 127 -6.74 17.36 5.70
C LEU A 127 -7.35 18.63 5.11
N THR A 128 -7.37 18.76 3.77
CA THR A 128 -8.00 19.90 3.09
C THR A 128 -9.53 19.81 3.03
N SER A 129 -10.11 18.63 3.16
CA SER A 129 -11.57 18.42 3.31
C SER A 129 -12.12 18.78 4.70
N GLY A 130 -11.33 19.45 5.55
CA GLY A 130 -11.77 20.02 6.83
C GLY A 130 -12.83 21.13 6.65
N PRO A 131 -13.54 21.54 7.73
CA PRO A 131 -14.99 21.81 7.83
C PRO A 131 -15.66 22.92 6.97
N HIS A 132 -15.09 23.40 5.87
CA HIS A 132 -15.60 24.56 5.11
C HIS A 132 -16.74 24.23 4.13
N GLY A 133 -17.71 23.41 4.55
CA GLY A 133 -18.82 22.96 3.69
C GLY A 133 -20.21 22.98 4.30
N SER A 134 -20.35 23.15 5.61
CA SER A 134 -21.67 23.16 6.28
C SER A 134 -22.02 24.55 6.82
N ARG A 135 -22.23 25.50 5.92
CA ARG A 135 -23.21 26.56 6.21
C ARG A 135 -24.52 26.11 5.58
N PRO A 136 -25.51 25.63 6.36
CA PRO A 136 -26.86 25.47 5.82
C PRO A 136 -27.26 26.82 5.20
N PRO A 137 -27.85 26.86 3.99
CA PRO A 137 -28.44 28.09 3.49
C PRO A 137 -29.40 28.59 4.57
N ALA A 138 -29.14 29.79 5.10
CA ALA A 138 -29.99 30.41 6.10
C ALA A 138 -31.42 30.37 5.57
N ALA A 139 -32.31 29.69 6.29
CA ALA A 139 -33.70 29.57 5.92
C ALA A 139 -34.28 30.98 5.73
N HIS A 140 -34.63 31.31 4.50
CA HIS A 140 -35.31 32.56 4.18
C HIS A 140 -36.68 32.50 4.86
N PRO A 141 -37.03 33.42 5.79
CA PRO A 141 -38.38 33.46 6.34
C PRO A 141 -39.34 33.80 5.21
N ARG A 142 -40.27 32.89 4.90
CA ARG A 142 -41.36 33.16 3.96
C ARG A 142 -42.25 34.23 4.58
N SER A 143 -42.27 35.43 3.99
CA SER A 143 -43.30 36.42 4.26
C SER A 143 -44.62 35.92 3.68
N SER A 144 -45.57 35.61 4.54
CA SER A 144 -46.97 35.41 4.16
C SER A 144 -47.61 36.76 3.82
N SER A 145 -48.21 36.87 2.63
CA SER A 145 -49.23 37.85 2.28
C SER A 145 -50.32 37.13 1.48
#